data_AF-A0AAU4AVR6-F1
#
_entry.id   AF-A0AAU4AVR6-F1
#
_cell.length_a   1.000
_cell.length_b   1.000
_cell.length_c   1.000
_cell.angle_alpha   90.00
_cell.angle_beta   90.00
_cell.angle_gamma   90.00
#
_symmetry.space_group_name_H-M   'P 1'
#
loop_
_entity.id
_entity.type
_entity.pdbx_description
1 polymer ?
#
loop_
_entity_poly.entity_id
_entity_poly.type
_entity_poly.pdbx_seq_one_letter_code
_entity_poly.pdbx_strand_id
1 'polypeptide(L)'
;MQPPPAPQPLSDAWAQQAGWSKAANRQKALIGRIRVGVLLCGVLAAVLGTAAAEIGGSHPSAGQWTAFAAAVAAGAVPLLNGRVGRRQIQDWTRLRSVSEAYKAEVYSCLAGVGAYRSPDAAARLQCAVNGIRTEAADLLPHVAGIPVDAARPLPAVGDVDSYVRIRLQGQIDGYYRPKATLMHRRLVVVRRAEMVLGCLGVLLAAGSGAFRAEQAAAWVAVVATVSATLLAYATAAKYEYQELEFLRTADELERLLSGWQLGGDRSPQAEDALVDRCEHVISVLNDTWMIKWTSEA
;
A
#
# COMPACT_ATOMS: atom_id res chain seq x y z
N MET A 1 34.41 -22.87 6.39
CA MET A 1 34.44 -21.82 7.42
C MET A 1 33.03 -21.27 7.54
N GLN A 2 32.35 -21.52 8.67
CA GLN A 2 31.09 -20.83 8.94
C GLN A 2 31.41 -19.35 9.24
N PRO A 3 30.66 -18.39 8.69
CA PRO A 3 30.82 -16.99 9.08
C PRO A 3 30.57 -16.86 10.60
N PRO A 4 31.27 -15.94 11.28
CA PRO A 4 31.05 -15.71 12.71
C PRO A 4 29.56 -15.41 12.97
N PRO A 5 29.01 -15.84 14.12
CA PRO A 5 27.63 -15.52 14.48
C PRO A 5 27.46 -14.00 14.49
N ALA A 6 26.40 -13.51 13.85
CA ALA A 6 26.12 -12.10 13.79
C ALA A 6 25.92 -11.52 15.21
N PRO A 7 26.23 -10.24 15.44
CA PRO A 7 26.00 -9.60 16.73
C PRO A 7 24.53 -9.73 17.13
N GLN A 8 24.25 -10.21 18.35
CA GLN A 8 22.87 -10.39 18.85
C GLN A 8 21.94 -9.17 18.65
N PRO A 9 22.40 -7.92 18.87
CA PRO A 9 21.57 -6.74 18.65
C PRO A 9 21.05 -6.60 17.20
N LEU A 10 21.84 -7.07 16.22
CA LEU A 10 21.51 -6.98 14.81
C LEU A 10 20.45 -8.02 14.40
N SER A 11 20.59 -9.26 14.86
CA SER A 11 19.57 -10.30 14.65
C SER A 11 18.25 -9.92 15.30
N ASP A 12 18.29 -9.35 16.51
CA ASP A 12 17.10 -8.93 17.24
C ASP A 12 16.37 -7.79 16.55
N ALA A 13 17.12 -6.78 16.07
CA ALA A 13 16.56 -5.67 15.28
C ALA A 13 15.89 -6.19 14.00
N TRP A 14 16.53 -7.13 13.30
CA TRP A 14 15.99 -7.71 12.07
C TRP A 14 14.73 -8.57 12.29
N ALA A 15 14.68 -9.29 13.42
CA ALA A 15 13.51 -10.06 13.81
C ALA A 15 12.34 -9.13 14.20
N GLN A 16 12.61 -8.05 14.95
CA GLN A 16 11.60 -7.04 15.31
C GLN A 16 11.05 -6.31 14.07
N GLN A 17 11.92 -5.96 13.11
CA GLN A 17 11.53 -5.37 11.82
C GLN A 17 10.44 -6.20 11.12
N ALA A 18 10.54 -7.54 11.19
CA ALA A 18 9.55 -8.44 10.59
C ALA A 18 8.17 -8.30 11.26
N GLY A 19 8.12 -8.11 12.58
CA GLY A 19 6.89 -7.86 13.32
C GLY A 19 6.17 -6.59 12.84
N TRP A 20 6.90 -5.47 12.77
CA TRP A 20 6.39 -4.21 12.24
C TRP A 20 5.92 -4.32 10.78
N SER A 21 6.68 -5.06 9.95
CA SER A 21 6.31 -5.29 8.55
C SER A 21 5.03 -6.09 8.40
N LYS A 22 4.87 -7.17 9.19
CA LYS A 22 3.65 -7.99 9.23
C LYS A 22 2.45 -7.19 9.73
N ALA A 23 2.62 -6.36 10.77
CA ALA A 23 1.58 -5.46 11.26
C ALA A 23 1.11 -4.48 10.18
N ALA A 24 2.06 -3.81 9.51
CA ALA A 24 1.75 -2.91 8.40
C ALA A 24 1.02 -3.63 7.25
N ASN A 25 1.43 -4.84 6.89
CA ASN A 25 0.76 -5.64 5.85
C ASN A 25 -0.65 -6.08 6.25
N ARG A 26 -0.86 -6.46 7.50
CA ARG A 26 -2.19 -6.80 8.04
C ARG A 26 -3.14 -5.60 7.95
N GLN A 27 -2.66 -4.41 8.35
CA GLN A 27 -3.44 -3.18 8.25
C GLN A 27 -3.74 -2.79 6.79
N LYS A 28 -2.75 -2.87 5.90
CA LYS A 28 -2.94 -2.65 4.46
C LYS A 28 -4.00 -3.59 3.87
N ALA A 29 -3.96 -4.87 4.24
CA ALA A 29 -4.91 -5.87 3.76
C ALA A 29 -6.33 -5.63 4.30
N LEU A 30 -6.46 -5.18 5.56
CA LEU A 30 -7.75 -4.78 6.12
C LEU A 30 -8.36 -3.59 5.36
N ILE A 31 -7.58 -2.53 5.17
CA ILE A 31 -7.98 -1.33 4.41
C ILE A 31 -8.44 -1.73 2.99
N GLY A 32 -7.64 -2.55 2.31
CA GLY A 32 -7.95 -3.05 0.97
C GLY A 32 -9.25 -3.86 0.92
N ARG A 33 -9.43 -4.82 1.84
CA ARG A 33 -10.65 -5.65 1.89
C ARG A 33 -11.91 -4.83 2.15
N ILE A 34 -11.84 -3.85 3.05
CA ILE A 34 -12.98 -2.99 3.37
C ILE A 34 -13.37 -2.14 2.16
N ARG A 35 -12.40 -1.53 1.46
CA ARG A 35 -12.68 -0.76 0.24
C ARG A 35 -13.32 -1.60 -0.87
N VAL A 36 -12.83 -2.84 -1.06
CA VAL A 36 -13.45 -3.78 -2.00
C VAL A 36 -14.85 -4.18 -1.54
N GLY A 37 -15.05 -4.42 -0.24
CA GLY A 37 -16.36 -4.71 0.32
C GLY A 37 -17.37 -3.58 0.07
N VAL A 38 -16.97 -2.33 0.28
CA VAL A 38 -17.78 -1.14 -0.01
C VAL A 38 -18.16 -1.06 -1.48
N LEU A 39 -17.21 -1.28 -2.40
CA LEU A 39 -17.47 -1.34 -3.83
C LEU A 39 -18.51 -2.43 -4.17
N LEU A 40 -18.29 -3.66 -3.69
CA LEU A 40 -19.18 -4.79 -3.97
C LEU A 40 -20.59 -4.55 -3.41
N CYS A 41 -20.69 -4.07 -2.17
CA CYS A 41 -21.98 -3.75 -1.54
C CYS A 41 -22.72 -2.64 -2.31
N GLY A 42 -22.03 -1.58 -2.74
CA GLY A 42 -22.63 -0.51 -3.54
C GLY A 42 -23.15 -0.99 -4.90
N VAL A 43 -22.37 -1.83 -5.59
CA VAL A 43 -22.80 -2.44 -6.87
C VAL A 43 -24.00 -3.37 -6.66
N LEU A 44 -23.95 -4.24 -5.64
CA LEU A 44 -25.05 -5.16 -5.33
C LEU A 44 -26.32 -4.40 -4.94
N ALA A 45 -26.22 -3.35 -4.14
CA ALA A 45 -27.36 -2.53 -3.77
C ALA A 45 -28.05 -1.92 -5.00
N ALA A 46 -27.28 -1.39 -5.94
CA ALA A 46 -27.81 -0.81 -7.18
C ALA A 46 -28.49 -1.87 -8.06
N VAL A 47 -27.81 -3.00 -8.31
CA VAL A 47 -28.32 -4.06 -9.19
C VAL A 47 -29.55 -4.73 -8.59
N LEU A 48 -29.51 -5.12 -7.31
CA LEU A 48 -30.62 -5.80 -6.64
C LEU A 48 -31.81 -4.85 -6.45
N GLY A 49 -31.57 -3.57 -6.17
CA GLY A 49 -32.64 -2.58 -6.02
C GLY A 49 -33.47 -2.43 -7.30
N THR A 50 -32.81 -2.31 -8.45
CA THR A 50 -33.49 -2.26 -9.75
C THR A 50 -34.14 -3.59 -10.12
N ALA A 51 -33.45 -4.72 -9.91
CA ALA A 51 -34.02 -6.04 -10.17
C ALA A 51 -35.29 -6.31 -9.33
N ALA A 52 -35.33 -5.86 -8.08
CA ALA A 52 -36.51 -5.99 -7.23
C ALA A 52 -37.72 -5.23 -7.76
N ALA A 53 -37.51 -4.04 -8.34
CA ALA A 53 -38.57 -3.24 -8.95
C ALA A 53 -39.17 -3.91 -10.19
N GLU A 54 -38.33 -4.51 -11.03
CA GLU A 54 -38.74 -5.22 -12.25
C GLU A 54 -39.48 -6.54 -11.93
N ILE A 55 -38.94 -7.34 -11.00
CA ILE A 55 -39.51 -8.65 -10.66
C ILE A 55 -40.78 -8.51 -9.80
N GLY A 56 -40.87 -7.45 -8.97
CA GLY A 56 -41.98 -7.25 -8.04
C GLY A 56 -43.36 -7.22 -8.68
N GLY A 57 -43.45 -6.82 -9.95
CA GLY A 57 -44.70 -6.84 -10.71
C GLY A 57 -45.21 -8.24 -11.08
N SER A 58 -44.32 -9.21 -11.29
CA SER A 58 -44.67 -10.58 -11.70
C SER A 58 -44.57 -11.60 -10.56
N HIS A 59 -43.62 -11.40 -9.64
CA HIS A 59 -43.35 -12.28 -8.51
C HIS A 59 -43.15 -11.47 -7.22
N PRO A 60 -44.24 -11.12 -6.50
CA PRO A 60 -44.17 -10.22 -5.35
C PRO A 60 -43.25 -10.69 -4.23
N SER A 61 -43.27 -12.00 -3.92
CA SER A 61 -42.41 -12.58 -2.87
C SER A 61 -40.92 -12.53 -3.23
N ALA A 62 -40.58 -12.84 -4.48
CA ALA A 62 -39.20 -12.76 -4.98
C ALA A 62 -38.71 -11.29 -5.01
N GLY A 63 -39.57 -10.36 -5.44
CA GLY A 63 -39.29 -8.92 -5.39
C GLY A 63 -39.00 -8.44 -3.97
N GLN A 64 -39.79 -8.86 -2.98
CA GLN A 64 -39.60 -8.48 -1.57
C GLN A 64 -38.25 -8.94 -1.01
N TRP A 65 -37.86 -10.21 -1.22
CA TRP A 65 -36.56 -10.71 -0.77
C TRP A 65 -35.39 -10.04 -1.49
N THR A 66 -35.54 -9.72 -2.77
CA THR A 66 -34.53 -9.01 -3.55
C THR A 66 -34.35 -7.57 -3.05
N ALA A 67 -35.46 -6.86 -2.76
CA ALA A 67 -35.44 -5.52 -2.17
C ALA A 67 -34.80 -5.52 -0.78
N PHE A 68 -35.11 -6.53 0.05
CA PHE A 68 -34.49 -6.70 1.35
C PHE A 68 -32.97 -6.90 1.23
N ALA A 69 -32.52 -7.75 0.32
CA ALA A 69 -31.09 -7.95 0.06
C ALA A 69 -30.39 -6.67 -0.44
N ALA A 70 -31.05 -5.89 -1.31
CA ALA A 70 -30.56 -4.59 -1.76
C ALA A 70 -30.39 -3.61 -0.59
N ALA A 71 -31.38 -3.53 0.31
CA ALA A 71 -31.34 -2.69 1.49
C ALA A 71 -30.23 -3.10 2.47
N VAL A 72 -30.03 -4.40 2.68
CA VAL A 72 -28.91 -4.93 3.50
C VAL A 72 -27.57 -4.55 2.88
N ALA A 73 -27.41 -4.70 1.56
CA ALA A 73 -26.19 -4.32 0.85
C ALA A 73 -25.93 -2.80 0.96
N ALA A 74 -26.95 -1.97 0.78
CA ALA A 74 -26.85 -0.51 0.93
C ALA A 74 -26.47 -0.12 2.37
N GLY A 75 -27.11 -0.72 3.36
CA GLY A 75 -26.85 -0.47 4.78
C GLY A 75 -25.45 -0.92 5.23
N ALA A 76 -24.85 -1.92 4.56
CA ALA A 76 -23.49 -2.37 4.86
C ALA A 76 -22.41 -1.34 4.46
N VAL A 77 -22.65 -0.51 3.44
CA VAL A 77 -21.68 0.49 2.94
C VAL A 77 -21.20 1.46 4.03
N PRO A 78 -22.07 2.20 4.74
CA PRO A 78 -21.63 3.14 5.79
C PRO A 78 -20.98 2.41 6.97
N LEU A 79 -21.46 1.20 7.33
CA LEU A 79 -20.87 0.40 8.40
C LEU A 79 -19.44 -0.05 8.08
N LEU A 80 -19.17 -0.39 6.81
CA LEU A 80 -17.83 -0.75 6.34
C LEU A 80 -16.93 0.48 6.25
N ASN A 81 -17.42 1.60 5.71
CA ASN A 81 -16.66 2.85 5.65
C ASN A 81 -16.26 3.36 7.05
N GLY A 82 -17.15 3.23 8.04
CA GLY A 82 -16.86 3.62 9.43
C GLY A 82 -15.70 2.86 10.08
N ARG A 83 -15.30 1.69 9.53
CA ARG A 83 -14.18 0.89 10.05
C ARG A 83 -12.81 1.34 9.55
N VAL A 84 -12.73 2.07 8.43
CA VAL A 84 -11.46 2.56 7.87
C VAL A 84 -11.50 4.09 7.84
N GLY A 85 -11.18 4.67 8.98
CA GLY A 85 -11.00 6.11 9.10
C GLY A 85 -9.56 6.57 8.85
N ARG A 86 -9.36 7.89 8.92
CA ARG A 86 -8.06 8.56 8.82
C ARG A 86 -7.02 7.99 9.79
N ARG A 87 -7.41 7.67 11.03
CA ARG A 87 -6.53 7.04 12.03
C ARG A 87 -5.98 5.70 11.57
N GLN A 88 -6.80 4.85 10.94
CA GLN A 88 -6.36 3.52 10.52
C GLN A 88 -5.30 3.60 9.42
N ILE A 89 -5.46 4.58 8.53
CA ILE A 89 -4.53 4.91 7.46
C ILE A 89 -3.23 5.49 8.05
N GLN A 90 -3.31 6.39 9.02
CA GLN A 90 -2.15 6.94 9.75
C GLN A 90 -1.36 5.87 10.49
N ASP A 91 -2.05 4.98 11.21
CA ASP A 91 -1.42 3.86 11.91
C ASP A 91 -0.71 2.95 10.91
N TRP A 92 -1.34 2.64 9.78
CA TRP A 92 -0.72 1.85 8.72
C TRP A 92 0.54 2.51 8.14
N THR A 93 0.50 3.79 7.80
CA THR A 93 1.67 4.49 7.24
C THR A 93 2.79 4.63 8.27
N ARG A 94 2.47 4.88 9.55
CA ARG A 94 3.48 4.92 10.61
C ARG A 94 4.08 3.54 10.88
N LEU A 95 3.29 2.46 10.93
CA LEU A 95 3.80 1.09 11.03
C LEU A 95 4.76 0.75 9.87
N ARG A 96 4.42 1.19 8.65
CA ARG A 96 5.28 1.05 7.47
C ARG A 96 6.59 1.83 7.63
N SER A 97 6.52 3.09 8.09
CA SER A 97 7.68 3.95 8.31
C SER A 97 8.62 3.36 9.37
N VAL A 98 8.09 2.94 10.52
CA VAL A 98 8.87 2.25 11.58
C VAL A 98 9.56 1.01 11.03
N SER A 99 8.85 0.20 10.24
CA SER A 99 9.43 -1.00 9.62
C SER A 99 10.56 -0.68 8.66
N GLU A 100 10.50 0.43 7.91
CA GLU A 100 11.59 0.86 7.03
C GLU A 100 12.73 1.52 7.80
N ALA A 101 12.47 2.28 8.88
CA ALA A 101 13.50 2.84 9.76
C ALA A 101 14.37 1.73 10.37
N TYR A 102 13.77 0.64 10.84
CA TYR A 102 14.53 -0.55 11.29
C TYR A 102 15.41 -1.13 10.17
N LYS A 103 14.92 -1.16 8.91
CA LYS A 103 15.73 -1.65 7.80
C LYS A 103 16.90 -0.72 7.54
N ALA A 104 16.68 0.59 7.52
CA ALA A 104 17.73 1.58 7.30
C ALA A 104 18.87 1.37 8.31
N GLU A 105 18.55 1.29 9.62
CA GLU A 105 19.58 1.05 10.65
C GLU A 105 20.30 -0.30 10.48
N VAL A 106 19.57 -1.38 10.17
CA VAL A 106 20.16 -2.70 9.94
C VAL A 106 21.08 -2.70 8.71
N TYR A 107 20.66 -2.11 7.59
CA TYR A 107 21.45 -2.06 6.37
C TYR A 107 22.65 -1.12 6.51
N SER A 108 22.52 0.03 7.16
CA SER A 108 23.64 0.94 7.43
C SER A 108 24.66 0.31 8.38
N CYS A 109 24.20 -0.44 9.40
CA CYS A 109 25.08 -1.19 10.28
C CYS A 109 25.81 -2.34 9.54
N LEU A 110 25.11 -3.08 8.67
CA LEU A 110 25.70 -4.15 7.87
C LEU A 110 26.70 -3.63 6.83
N ALA A 111 26.42 -2.47 6.22
CA ALA A 111 27.33 -1.83 5.27
C ALA A 111 28.53 -1.17 5.97
N GLY A 112 28.51 -1.03 7.30
CA GLY A 112 29.59 -0.44 8.08
C GLY A 112 29.79 1.05 7.78
N VAL A 113 28.71 1.81 7.60
CA VAL A 113 28.75 3.24 7.22
C VAL A 113 28.34 4.17 8.37
N GLY A 114 28.72 5.43 8.27
CA GLY A 114 28.32 6.50 9.19
C GLY A 114 28.65 6.18 10.65
N ALA A 115 27.63 6.24 11.51
CA ALA A 115 27.78 5.97 12.95
C ALA A 115 28.26 4.53 13.26
N TYR A 116 28.13 3.60 12.31
CA TYR A 116 28.44 2.18 12.46
C TYR A 116 29.88 1.82 12.06
N ARG A 117 30.69 2.79 11.62
CA ARG A 117 32.14 2.59 11.45
C ARG A 117 32.90 2.44 12.78
N SER A 118 32.26 2.81 13.89
CA SER A 118 32.87 2.77 15.21
C SER A 118 32.90 1.35 15.81
N PRO A 119 33.87 1.05 16.71
CA PRO A 119 33.90 -0.23 17.43
C PRO A 119 32.62 -0.53 18.23
N ASP A 120 31.88 0.52 18.61
CA ASP A 120 30.64 0.43 19.39
C ASP A 120 29.37 0.31 18.50
N ALA A 121 29.52 -0.10 17.24
CA ALA A 121 28.41 -0.20 16.28
C ALA A 121 27.19 -0.94 16.82
N ALA A 122 27.40 -2.05 17.55
CA ALA A 122 26.32 -2.83 18.14
C ALA A 122 25.52 -2.06 19.21
N ALA A 123 26.21 -1.29 20.07
CA ALA A 123 25.55 -0.46 21.09
C ALA A 123 24.80 0.72 20.45
N ARG A 124 25.38 1.33 19.40
CA ARG A 124 24.71 2.40 18.63
C ARG A 124 23.45 1.90 17.94
N LEU A 125 23.50 0.70 17.34
CA LEU A 125 22.34 0.10 16.70
C LEU A 125 21.22 -0.15 17.72
N GLN A 126 21.58 -0.70 18.87
CA GLN A 126 20.61 -0.94 19.95
C GLN A 126 19.98 0.37 20.44
N CYS A 127 20.76 1.44 20.57
CA CYS A 127 20.27 2.77 20.94
C CYS A 127 19.29 3.33 19.89
N ALA A 128 19.66 3.30 18.61
CA ALA A 128 18.83 3.78 17.51
C ALA A 128 17.49 3.01 17.43
N VAL A 129 17.56 1.68 17.47
CA VAL A 129 16.38 0.80 17.44
C VAL A 129 15.45 1.03 18.63
N ASN A 130 16.00 1.24 19.83
CA ASN A 130 15.22 1.58 21.01
C ASN A 130 14.56 2.96 20.88
N GLY A 131 15.25 3.93 20.27
CA GLY A 131 14.68 5.25 19.94
C GLY A 131 13.45 5.11 19.05
N ILE A 132 13.59 4.42 17.91
CA ILE A 132 12.48 4.15 16.98
C ILE A 132 11.31 3.46 17.69
N ARG A 133 11.59 2.45 18.53
CA ARG A 133 10.56 1.73 19.29
C ARG A 133 9.82 2.66 20.26
N THR A 134 10.53 3.57 20.91
CA THR A 134 9.98 4.51 21.89
C THR A 134 9.07 5.52 21.22
N GLU A 135 9.49 6.07 20.07
CA GLU A 135 8.66 6.98 19.26
C GLU A 135 7.40 6.32 18.69
N ALA A 136 7.43 5.00 18.51
CA ALA A 136 6.32 4.19 17.99
C ALA A 136 5.55 3.43 19.09
N ALA A 137 5.73 3.78 20.36
CA ALA A 137 5.16 3.04 21.49
C ALA A 137 3.62 2.93 21.41
N ASP A 138 2.96 3.95 20.87
CA ASP A 138 1.51 3.97 20.70
C ASP A 138 0.98 2.97 19.65
N LEU A 139 1.86 2.45 18.79
CA LEU A 139 1.54 1.46 17.76
C LEU A 139 1.79 0.01 18.21
N LEU A 140 2.37 -0.21 19.38
CA LEU A 140 2.64 -1.55 19.93
C LEU A 140 1.40 -2.46 19.98
N PRO A 141 0.16 -1.98 20.25
CA PRO A 141 -1.03 -2.82 20.20
C PRO A 141 -1.24 -3.51 18.83
N HIS A 142 -0.76 -2.93 17.74
CA HIS A 142 -0.87 -3.53 16.39
C HIS A 142 0.17 -4.62 16.11
N VAL A 143 1.27 -4.63 16.88
CA VAL A 143 2.35 -5.62 16.78
C VAL A 143 2.16 -6.74 17.79
N ALA A 144 1.40 -6.50 18.86
CA ALA A 144 1.08 -7.48 19.88
C ALA A 144 0.51 -8.77 19.26
N GLY A 145 1.07 -9.91 19.67
CA GLY A 145 0.66 -11.24 19.19
C GLY A 145 1.18 -11.62 17.81
N ILE A 146 2.01 -10.79 17.15
CA ILE A 146 2.72 -11.19 15.94
C ILE A 146 3.99 -11.95 16.34
N PRO A 147 4.16 -13.22 15.91
CA PRO A 147 5.34 -13.99 16.26
C PRO A 147 6.60 -13.37 15.64
N VAL A 148 7.60 -13.16 16.50
CA VAL A 148 8.95 -12.74 16.13
C VAL A 148 9.68 -13.95 15.58
N ASP A 149 10.23 -13.81 14.38
CA ASP A 149 11.02 -14.87 13.74
C ASP A 149 12.50 -14.63 14.04
N ALA A 150 12.96 -15.20 15.15
CA ALA A 150 14.34 -15.08 15.61
C ALA A 150 15.34 -15.82 14.71
N ALA A 151 14.88 -16.77 13.88
CA ALA A 151 15.74 -17.55 12.98
C ALA A 151 15.88 -16.90 11.59
N ARG A 152 15.32 -15.71 11.39
CA ARG A 152 15.35 -15.03 10.09
C ARG A 152 16.80 -14.67 9.71
N PRO A 153 17.30 -15.13 8.55
CA PRO A 153 18.65 -14.82 8.12
C PRO A 153 18.82 -13.32 7.85
N LEU A 154 19.98 -12.78 8.20
CA LEU A 154 20.35 -11.43 7.88
C LEU A 154 20.58 -11.26 6.37
N PRO A 155 20.35 -10.05 5.82
CA PRO A 155 20.79 -9.73 4.47
C PRO A 155 22.30 -9.96 4.32
N ALA A 156 22.73 -10.50 3.18
CA ALA A 156 24.14 -10.78 2.89
C ALA A 156 24.94 -9.51 2.51
N VAL A 157 24.84 -8.48 3.34
CA VAL A 157 25.52 -7.19 3.21
C VAL A 157 26.67 -7.14 4.20
N GLY A 158 27.84 -6.73 3.73
CA GLY A 158 29.03 -6.54 4.57
C GLY A 158 29.84 -5.29 4.22
N ASP A 159 29.45 -4.57 3.17
CA ASP A 159 30.10 -3.37 2.64
C ASP A 159 29.10 -2.58 1.77
N VAL A 160 29.54 -1.45 1.23
CA VAL A 160 28.70 -0.59 0.38
C VAL A 160 28.35 -1.24 -0.96
N ASP A 161 29.23 -2.03 -1.55
CA ASP A 161 28.96 -2.68 -2.84
C ASP A 161 27.89 -3.78 -2.72
N SER A 162 27.95 -4.58 -1.66
CA SER A 162 26.92 -5.56 -1.32
C SER A 162 25.60 -4.89 -0.90
N TYR A 163 25.65 -3.73 -0.23
CA TYR A 163 24.48 -2.88 0.01
C TYR A 163 23.85 -2.44 -1.32
N VAL A 164 24.64 -1.89 -2.25
CA VAL A 164 24.16 -1.45 -3.56
C VAL A 164 23.48 -2.59 -4.32
N ARG A 165 24.10 -3.77 -4.33
CA ARG A 165 23.55 -4.95 -5.02
C ARG A 165 22.28 -5.49 -4.38
N ILE A 166 22.24 -5.63 -3.05
CA ILE A 166 21.16 -6.33 -2.36
C ILE A 166 20.02 -5.38 -2.00
N ARG A 167 20.35 -4.22 -1.46
CA ARG A 167 19.37 -3.24 -0.98
C ARG A 167 18.93 -2.33 -2.12
N LEU A 168 19.86 -1.61 -2.76
CA LEU A 168 19.50 -0.56 -3.71
C LEU A 168 18.90 -1.14 -5.01
N GLN A 169 19.64 -2.00 -5.71
CA GLN A 169 19.15 -2.66 -6.93
C GLN A 169 17.93 -3.53 -6.63
N GLY A 170 17.95 -4.27 -5.51
CA GLY A 170 16.80 -5.06 -5.05
C GLY A 170 15.53 -4.22 -4.81
N GLN A 171 15.65 -2.96 -4.37
CA GLN A 171 14.51 -2.05 -4.27
C GLN A 171 14.04 -1.56 -5.64
N ILE A 172 14.95 -1.16 -6.51
CA ILE A 172 14.62 -0.67 -7.86
C ILE A 172 13.88 -1.76 -8.66
N ASP A 173 14.53 -2.91 -8.85
CA ASP A 173 14.08 -3.98 -9.75
C ASP A 173 13.07 -4.90 -9.08
N GLY A 174 13.25 -5.16 -7.78
CA GLY A 174 12.42 -6.12 -7.03
C GLY A 174 11.17 -5.51 -6.41
N TYR A 175 11.11 -4.19 -6.22
CA TYR A 175 10.01 -3.56 -5.50
C TYR A 175 9.37 -2.40 -6.26
N TYR A 176 10.09 -1.30 -6.51
CA TYR A 176 9.50 -0.07 -7.00
C TYR A 176 8.98 -0.19 -8.44
N ARG A 177 9.79 -0.68 -9.38
CA ARG A 177 9.36 -0.87 -10.77
C ARG A 177 8.19 -1.85 -10.90
N PRO A 178 8.23 -3.08 -10.32
CA PRO A 178 7.08 -3.99 -10.37
C PRO A 178 5.82 -3.41 -9.73
N LYS A 179 5.95 -2.64 -8.65
CA LYS A 179 4.80 -2.01 -7.99
C LYS A 179 4.19 -0.90 -8.84
N ALA A 180 5.00 -0.08 -9.50
CA ALA A 180 4.52 0.91 -10.46
C ALA A 180 3.71 0.22 -11.58
N THR A 181 4.26 -0.82 -12.20
CA THR A 181 3.55 -1.58 -13.25
C THR A 181 2.25 -2.20 -12.74
N LEU A 182 2.23 -2.72 -11.51
CA LEU A 182 1.01 -3.26 -10.91
C LEU A 182 -0.06 -2.17 -10.72
N MET A 183 0.32 -0.97 -10.26
CA MET A 183 -0.62 0.14 -10.09
C MET A 183 -1.14 0.63 -11.44
N HIS A 184 -0.27 0.74 -12.43
CA HIS A 184 -0.64 1.07 -13.81
C HIS A 184 -1.69 0.11 -14.37
N ARG A 185 -1.46 -1.21 -14.24
CA ARG A 185 -2.42 -2.23 -14.70
C ARG A 185 -3.78 -2.08 -14.04
N ARG A 186 -3.82 -1.79 -12.74
CA ARG A 186 -5.08 -1.57 -12.00
C ARG A 186 -5.78 -0.30 -12.48
N LEU A 187 -5.05 0.78 -12.71
CA LEU A 187 -5.59 2.02 -13.25
C LEU A 187 -6.20 1.81 -14.65
N VAL A 188 -5.52 1.06 -15.53
CA VAL A 188 -6.04 0.73 -16.87
C VAL A 188 -7.32 -0.09 -16.79
N VAL A 189 -7.41 -1.06 -15.88
CA VAL A 189 -8.63 -1.86 -15.68
C VAL A 189 -9.81 -0.98 -15.24
N VAL A 190 -9.58 -0.06 -14.30
CA VAL A 190 -10.62 0.89 -13.86
C VAL A 190 -11.08 1.78 -15.02
N ARG A 191 -10.15 2.41 -15.75
CA ARG A 191 -10.50 3.30 -16.87
C ARG A 191 -11.27 2.56 -17.96
N ARG A 192 -10.92 1.30 -18.24
CA ARG A 192 -11.66 0.46 -19.19
C ARG A 192 -13.07 0.15 -18.69
N ALA A 193 -13.22 -0.18 -17.42
CA ALA A 193 -14.53 -0.43 -16.83
C ALA A 193 -15.42 0.82 -16.87
N GLU A 194 -14.88 2.00 -16.56
CA GLU A 194 -15.59 3.28 -16.68
C GLU A 194 -16.04 3.55 -18.12
N MET A 195 -15.17 3.32 -19.11
CA MET A 195 -15.52 3.49 -20.52
C MET A 195 -16.65 2.55 -20.94
N VAL A 196 -16.58 1.26 -20.56
CA VAL A 196 -17.64 0.28 -20.85
C VAL A 196 -18.96 0.68 -20.20
N LEU A 197 -18.93 1.07 -18.93
CA LEU A 197 -20.12 1.56 -18.22
C LEU A 197 -20.70 2.81 -18.87
N GLY A 198 -19.85 3.76 -19.30
CA GLY A 198 -20.28 4.94 -20.03
C GLY A 198 -21.00 4.58 -21.34
N CYS A 199 -20.44 3.68 -22.13
CA CYS A 199 -21.07 3.18 -23.35
C CYS A 199 -22.42 2.50 -23.07
N LEU A 200 -22.48 1.64 -22.04
CA LEU A 200 -23.73 0.99 -21.62
C LEU A 200 -24.79 2.01 -21.19
N GLY A 201 -24.40 3.04 -20.45
CA GLY A 201 -25.30 4.11 -20.02
C GLY A 201 -25.91 4.86 -21.21
N VAL A 202 -25.08 5.20 -22.21
CA VAL A 202 -25.55 5.84 -23.46
C VAL A 202 -26.51 4.93 -24.23
N LEU A 203 -26.18 3.65 -24.39
CA LEU A 203 -27.04 2.70 -25.11
C LEU A 203 -28.39 2.50 -24.41
N LEU A 204 -28.39 2.37 -23.08
CA LEU A 204 -29.62 2.23 -22.29
C LEU A 204 -30.48 3.50 -22.37
N ALA A 205 -29.87 4.68 -22.25
CA ALA A 205 -30.58 5.95 -22.35
C ALA A 205 -31.17 6.17 -23.75
N ALA A 206 -30.38 5.94 -24.80
CA ALA A 206 -30.83 6.04 -26.19
C ALA A 206 -31.94 5.03 -26.49
N GLY A 207 -31.78 3.78 -26.05
CA GLY A 207 -32.79 2.73 -26.24
C GLY A 207 -34.10 3.01 -25.51
N SER A 208 -34.01 3.48 -24.26
CA SER A 208 -35.18 3.92 -23.48
C SER A 208 -35.93 5.05 -24.19
N GLY A 209 -35.21 6.05 -24.70
CA GLY A 209 -35.82 7.20 -25.37
C GLY A 209 -36.41 6.86 -26.74
N ALA A 210 -35.67 6.10 -27.55
CA ALA A 210 -36.06 5.77 -28.92
C ALA A 210 -37.16 4.72 -29.01
N PHE A 211 -37.13 3.69 -28.15
CA PHE A 211 -38.05 2.55 -28.21
C PHE A 211 -39.12 2.56 -27.10
N ARG A 212 -39.14 3.59 -26.23
CA ARG A 212 -40.04 3.68 -25.06
C ARG A 212 -39.97 2.44 -24.16
N ALA A 213 -38.79 1.82 -24.07
CA ALA A 213 -38.55 0.67 -23.22
C ALA A 213 -38.34 1.13 -21.78
N GLU A 214 -39.43 1.29 -21.01
CA GLU A 214 -39.40 1.78 -19.62
C GLU A 214 -38.48 0.94 -18.71
N GLN A 215 -38.38 -0.36 -18.98
CA GLN A 215 -37.48 -1.29 -18.27
C GLN A 215 -36.01 -0.93 -18.48
N ALA A 216 -35.64 -0.46 -19.68
CA ALA A 216 -34.27 -0.03 -19.98
C ALA A 216 -33.91 1.27 -19.23
N ALA A 217 -34.89 2.14 -18.96
CA ALA A 217 -34.72 3.36 -18.20
C ALA A 217 -34.26 3.07 -16.75
N ALA A 218 -34.82 2.04 -16.12
CA ALA A 218 -34.49 1.66 -14.75
C ALA A 218 -33.01 1.24 -14.58
N TRP A 219 -32.40 0.67 -15.61
CA TRP A 219 -30.99 0.26 -15.61
C TRP A 219 -30.01 1.42 -15.85
N VAL A 220 -30.46 2.56 -16.37
CA VAL A 220 -29.60 3.76 -16.52
C VAL A 220 -29.10 4.23 -15.15
N ALA A 221 -30.00 4.26 -14.15
CA ALA A 221 -29.65 4.61 -12.78
C ALA A 221 -28.62 3.64 -12.19
N VAL A 222 -28.75 2.33 -12.45
CA VAL A 222 -27.79 1.31 -12.01
C VAL A 222 -26.41 1.59 -12.57
N VAL A 223 -26.30 1.80 -13.88
CA VAL A 223 -25.01 2.08 -14.53
C VAL A 223 -24.38 3.35 -13.95
N ALA A 224 -25.17 4.40 -13.73
CA ALA A 224 -24.68 5.63 -13.09
C ALA A 224 -24.16 5.37 -11.67
N THR A 225 -24.90 4.65 -10.83
CA THR A 225 -24.50 4.32 -9.46
C THR A 225 -23.26 3.41 -9.41
N VAL A 226 -23.19 2.40 -10.28
CA VAL A 226 -22.02 1.52 -10.39
C VAL A 226 -20.79 2.31 -10.82
N SER A 227 -20.95 3.22 -11.79
CA SER A 227 -19.86 4.10 -12.24
C SER A 227 -19.38 5.02 -11.13
N ALA A 228 -20.29 5.67 -10.40
CA ALA A 228 -19.95 6.52 -9.27
C ALA A 228 -19.25 5.74 -8.15
N THR A 229 -19.71 4.53 -7.84
CA THR A 229 -19.11 3.66 -6.83
C THR A 229 -17.70 3.21 -7.24
N LEU A 230 -17.52 2.84 -8.52
CA LEU A 230 -16.21 2.48 -9.08
C LEU A 230 -15.23 3.66 -9.02
N LEU A 231 -15.67 4.85 -9.43
CA LEU A 231 -14.85 6.07 -9.37
C LEU A 231 -14.47 6.43 -7.94
N ALA A 232 -15.41 6.33 -7.00
CA ALA A 232 -15.14 6.55 -5.57
C ALA A 232 -14.10 5.55 -5.04
N TYR A 233 -14.22 4.27 -5.42
CA TYR A 233 -13.24 3.24 -5.09
C TYR A 233 -11.86 3.55 -5.67
N ALA A 234 -11.78 3.92 -6.95
CA ALA A 234 -10.53 4.20 -7.63
C ALA A 234 -9.81 5.43 -7.05
N THR A 235 -10.57 6.50 -6.79
CA THR A 235 -10.09 7.70 -6.10
C THR A 235 -9.55 7.36 -4.72
N ALA A 236 -10.28 6.55 -3.94
CA ALA A 236 -9.81 6.11 -2.63
C ALA A 236 -8.54 5.23 -2.73
N ALA A 237 -8.46 4.37 -3.74
CA ALA A 237 -7.31 3.49 -3.97
C ALA A 237 -6.03 4.23 -4.40
N LYS A 238 -6.17 5.43 -4.99
CA LYS A 238 -5.06 6.31 -5.40
C LYS A 238 -4.04 5.62 -6.31
N TYR A 239 -4.49 4.83 -7.29
CA TYR A 239 -3.58 4.05 -8.15
C TYR A 239 -2.62 4.92 -8.95
N GLU A 240 -3.12 6.01 -9.55
CA GLU A 240 -2.30 6.95 -10.35
C GLU A 240 -1.23 7.63 -9.50
N TYR A 241 -1.59 8.11 -8.31
CA TYR A 241 -0.62 8.66 -7.36
C TYR A 241 0.43 7.62 -6.93
N GLN A 242 0.00 6.39 -6.60
CA GLN A 242 0.95 5.34 -6.21
C GLN A 242 1.89 4.96 -7.36
N GLU A 243 1.39 4.87 -8.59
CA GLU A 243 2.21 4.63 -9.78
C GLU A 243 3.29 5.71 -9.92
N LEU A 244 2.91 6.98 -9.90
CA LEU A 244 3.83 8.10 -10.05
C LEU A 244 4.91 8.12 -8.97
N GLU A 245 4.52 7.94 -7.70
CA GLU A 245 5.48 7.95 -6.61
C GLU A 245 6.46 6.77 -6.68
N PHE A 246 5.99 5.56 -7.04
CA PHE A 246 6.88 4.43 -7.23
C PHE A 246 7.86 4.64 -8.39
N LEU A 247 7.42 5.23 -9.50
CA LEU A 247 8.30 5.58 -10.62
C LEU A 247 9.33 6.63 -10.22
N ARG A 248 8.90 7.70 -9.55
CA ARG A 248 9.79 8.77 -9.09
C ARG A 248 10.86 8.26 -8.14
N THR A 249 10.48 7.41 -7.17
CA THR A 249 11.45 6.82 -6.24
C THR A 249 12.43 5.89 -6.97
N ALA A 250 11.96 5.06 -7.91
CA ALA A 250 12.86 4.21 -8.70
C ALA A 250 13.88 5.03 -9.51
N ASP A 251 13.41 6.08 -10.20
CA ASP A 251 14.24 6.97 -11.01
C ASP A 251 15.31 7.69 -10.16
N GLU A 252 14.91 8.20 -9.00
CA GLU A 252 15.85 8.86 -8.08
C GLU A 252 16.92 7.89 -7.55
N LEU A 253 16.54 6.66 -7.20
CA LEU A 253 17.48 5.63 -6.76
C LEU A 253 18.41 5.18 -7.90
N GLU A 254 17.92 5.10 -9.13
CA GLU A 254 18.75 4.81 -10.32
C GLU A 254 19.73 5.93 -10.64
N ARG A 255 19.33 7.18 -10.43
CA ARG A 255 20.22 8.33 -10.56
C ARG A 255 21.36 8.28 -9.54
N LEU A 256 21.06 7.94 -8.28
CA LEU A 256 22.08 7.73 -7.24
C LEU A 256 23.01 6.56 -7.60
N LEU A 257 22.45 5.44 -8.06
CA LEU A 257 23.21 4.27 -8.50
C LEU A 257 24.15 4.60 -9.66
N SER A 258 23.63 5.28 -10.69
CA SER A 258 24.40 5.67 -11.87
C SER A 258 25.52 6.64 -11.49
N GLY A 259 25.23 7.60 -10.61
CA GLY A 259 26.23 8.53 -10.07
C GLY A 259 27.33 7.81 -9.29
N TRP A 260 26.98 6.81 -8.47
CA TRP A 260 27.95 5.98 -7.75
C TRP A 260 28.82 5.12 -8.68
N GLN A 261 28.24 4.55 -9.73
CA GLN A 261 28.95 3.70 -10.68
C GLN A 261 29.92 4.50 -11.57
N LEU A 262 29.51 5.69 -11.99
CA LEU A 262 30.35 6.59 -12.81
C LEU A 262 31.38 7.35 -11.97
N GLY A 263 31.09 7.58 -10.68
CA GLY A 263 32.01 8.20 -9.74
C GLY A 263 33.16 7.26 -9.35
N GLY A 264 34.38 7.77 -9.39
CA GLY A 264 35.57 7.05 -8.92
C GLY A 264 35.87 7.22 -7.43
N ASP A 265 35.17 8.13 -6.73
CA ASP A 265 35.39 8.37 -5.30
C ASP A 265 34.77 7.25 -4.46
N ARG A 266 35.64 6.55 -3.72
CA ARG A 266 35.32 5.48 -2.78
C ARG A 266 35.76 5.84 -1.36
N SER A 267 35.89 7.14 -1.07
CA SER A 267 36.17 7.60 0.28
C SER A 267 35.05 7.22 1.25
N PRO A 268 35.37 7.02 2.55
CA PRO A 268 34.35 6.75 3.56
C PRO A 268 33.22 7.79 3.60
N GLN A 269 33.52 9.06 3.32
CA GLN A 269 32.50 10.11 3.26
C GLN A 269 31.56 9.94 2.05
N ALA A 270 32.09 9.53 0.90
CA ALA A 270 31.27 9.28 -0.29
C ALA A 270 30.36 8.06 -0.11
N GLU A 271 30.88 7.01 0.52
CA GLU A 271 30.13 5.82 0.94
C GLU A 271 28.99 6.14 1.89
N ASP A 272 29.27 6.90 2.96
CA ASP A 272 28.26 7.32 3.94
C ASP A 272 27.17 8.16 3.26
N ALA A 273 27.58 9.14 2.45
CA ALA A 273 26.64 9.99 1.71
C ALA A 273 25.79 9.22 0.69
N LEU A 274 26.30 8.13 0.11
CA LEU A 274 25.50 7.29 -0.78
C LEU A 274 24.38 6.59 0.00
N VAL A 275 24.74 5.87 1.06
CA VAL A 275 23.78 5.07 1.83
C VAL A 275 22.74 5.98 2.48
N ASP A 276 23.16 7.09 3.08
CA ASP A 276 22.26 8.07 3.70
C ASP A 276 21.26 8.65 2.69
N ARG A 277 21.71 9.03 1.49
CA ARG A 277 20.80 9.50 0.43
C ARG A 277 19.83 8.42 -0.04
N CYS A 278 20.30 7.18 -0.20
CA CYS A 278 19.45 6.07 -0.63
C CYS A 278 18.35 5.78 0.42
N GLU A 279 18.72 5.65 1.69
CA GLU A 279 17.75 5.39 2.76
C GLU A 279 16.82 6.59 3.00
N HIS A 280 17.30 7.83 2.81
CA HIS A 280 16.46 9.02 2.84
C HIS A 280 15.41 9.01 1.72
N VAL A 281 15.79 8.70 0.48
CA VAL A 281 14.84 8.58 -0.64
C VAL A 281 13.79 7.50 -0.36
N ILE A 282 14.19 6.39 0.26
CA ILE A 282 13.27 5.30 0.65
C ILE A 282 12.34 5.73 1.80
N SER A 283 12.82 6.52 2.76
CA SER A 283 12.01 6.98 3.91
C SER A 283 11.00 8.05 3.52
N VAL A 284 11.40 9.04 2.71
CA VAL A 284 10.55 10.16 2.25
C VAL A 284 9.29 9.68 1.53
N LEU A 285 9.37 8.58 0.78
CA LEU A 285 8.18 7.99 0.16
C LEU A 285 7.10 7.62 1.19
N ASN A 286 7.49 7.05 2.33
CA ASN A 286 6.54 6.68 3.38
C ASN A 286 5.89 7.92 4.02
N ASP A 287 6.65 9.01 4.18
CA ASP A 287 6.14 10.28 4.73
C ASP A 287 5.22 10.98 3.73
N THR A 288 5.56 10.94 2.45
CA THR A 288 4.72 11.48 1.37
C THR A 288 3.38 10.73 1.32
N TRP A 289 3.38 9.41 1.52
CA TRP A 289 2.15 8.64 1.69
C TRP A 289 1.35 9.10 2.91
N MET A 290 1.99 9.38 4.04
CA MET A 290 1.29 9.87 5.23
C MET A 290 0.60 11.21 4.97
N ILE A 291 1.27 12.16 4.32
CA ILE A 291 0.71 13.48 4.01
C ILE A 291 -0.48 13.34 3.06
N LYS A 292 -0.29 12.70 1.90
CA LYS A 292 -1.34 12.61 0.86
C LYS A 292 -2.58 11.85 1.34
N TRP A 293 -2.41 10.88 2.23
CA TRP A 293 -3.53 10.10 2.74
C TRP A 293 -4.24 10.75 3.93
N THR A 294 -3.66 11.79 4.53
CA THR A 294 -4.27 12.54 5.65
C THR A 294 -4.79 13.92 5.26
N SER A 295 -4.32 14.50 4.15
CA SER A 295 -4.74 15.81 3.65
C SER A 295 -6.02 15.78 2.80
N GLU A 296 -6.45 14.60 2.36
CA GLU A 296 -7.61 14.41 1.45
C GLU A 296 -8.68 13.49 2.05
N ALA A 297 -8.72 13.39 3.38
CA ALA A 297 -9.75 12.69 4.15
C ALA A 297 -10.54 13.71 4.97
#